data_AF-A0A812SME8-F1
#
_entry.id   AF-A0A812SME8-F1
#
_cell.length_a   1.000
_cell.length_b   1.000
_cell.length_c   1.000
_cell.angle_alpha   90.00
_cell.angle_beta   90.00
_cell.angle_gamma   90.00
#
_symmetry.space_group_name_H-M   'P 1'
#
loop_
_entity.id
_entity.type
_entity.pdbx_description
1 polymer ?
#
loop_
_entity_poly.entity_id
_entity_poly.type
_entity_poly.pdbx_seq_one_letter_code
_entity_poly.pdbx_strand_id
1 'polypeptide(L)' 'MPLELPEPLGPKLFIWGEPVLRKYYTVYDWQDQQIGFALAKHMPSEVSADEEAKQLRGRGLLFA' A
#
# COMPACT_ATOMS: atom_id res chain seq x y z
N MET A 1 1.13 -7.45 12.07
CA MET A 1 1.48 -8.65 12.87
C MET A 1 2.99 -8.83 12.82
N PRO A 2 3.67 -9.05 13.96
CA PRO A 2 5.09 -9.41 13.93
C PRO A 2 5.24 -10.80 13.30
N LEU A 3 6.12 -10.92 12.31
CA LEU A 3 6.45 -12.17 11.64
C LEU A 3 7.64 -12.77 12.40
N GLU A 4 7.39 -13.78 13.24
CA GLU A 4 8.47 -14.46 13.96
C GLU A 4 9.23 -15.36 12.99
N LEU A 5 10.34 -14.84 12.48
CA LEU A 5 11.24 -15.54 11.58
C LEU A 5 12.52 -15.92 12.34
N PRO A 6 12.88 -17.21 12.42
CA PRO A 6 14.11 -17.63 13.08
C PRO A 6 15.36 -17.13 12.33
N GLU A 7 16.42 -16.81 13.06
CA GLU A 7 17.69 -16.35 12.50
C GLU A 7 18.45 -17.47 11.75
N PRO A 8 19.29 -17.14 10.75
CA PRO A 8 19.31 -15.93 9.93
C PRO A 8 18.49 -16.16 8.65
N LEU A 9 17.66 -15.17 8.29
CA LEU A 9 17.08 -15.10 6.96
C LEU A 9 18.22 -15.15 5.95
N GLY A 10 18.37 -16.30 5.28
CA GLY A 10 19.57 -16.59 4.50
C GLY A 10 19.86 -15.48 3.49
N PRO A 11 21.13 -15.31 3.05
CA PRO A 11 21.59 -14.17 2.26
C PRO A 11 20.90 -13.99 0.89
N LYS A 12 20.00 -14.89 0.51
CA LYS A 12 19.25 -14.89 -0.74
C LYS A 12 17.74 -14.64 -0.55
N LEU A 13 17.28 -14.44 0.69
CA LEU A 13 15.88 -14.13 0.95
C LEU A 13 15.64 -12.64 0.76
N PHE A 14 14.76 -12.31 -0.17
CA PHE A 14 14.27 -10.95 -0.36
C PHE A 14 12.75 -10.93 -0.15
N ILE A 15 12.26 -9.93 0.58
CA ILE A 15 10.83 -9.76 0.87
C ILE A 15 10.35 -8.50 0.15
N TRP A 16 9.33 -8.66 -0.69
CA TRP A 16 8.66 -7.55 -1.35
C TRP A 16 7.80 -6.78 -0.36
N GLY A 17 8.17 -5.52 -0.10
CA GLY A 17 7.39 -4.63 0.74
C GLY A 17 6.14 -4.08 0.04
N GLU A 18 5.38 -3.30 0.81
CA GLU A 18 4.17 -2.59 0.37
C GLU A 18 4.30 -1.86 -0.99
N PRO A 19 5.41 -1.16 -1.32
CA PRO A 19 5.48 -0.40 -2.57
C PRO A 19 5.32 -1.27 -3.83
N VAL A 20 5.82 -2.51 -3.79
CA VAL A 20 5.71 -3.43 -4.93
C VAL A 20 4.35 -4.11 -4.95
N LEU A 21 3.84 -4.50 -3.77
CA LEU A 21 2.53 -5.13 -3.64
C LEU A 21 1.37 -4.21 -4.00
N ARG A 22 1.52 -2.88 -3.85
CA ARG A 22 0.53 -1.91 -4.31
C ARG A 22 0.58 -1.66 -5.81
N LYS A 23 1.76 -1.76 -6.41
CA LYS A 23 1.97 -1.49 -7.84
C LYS A 23 1.50 -2.66 -8.71
N TYR A 24 1.69 -3.89 -8.26
CA TYR A 24 1.37 -5.09 -9.03
C TYR A 24 0.30 -5.93 -8.37
N TYR A 25 -0.59 -6.46 -9.19
CA TYR A 25 -1.44 -7.58 -8.83
C TYR A 25 -0.65 -8.88 -9.01
N THR A 26 -0.59 -9.69 -7.96
CA THR A 26 0.19 -10.93 -7.91
C THR A 26 -0.72 -12.13 -7.77
N VAL A 27 -0.55 -13.14 -8.62
CA VAL A 27 -1.25 -14.42 -8.55
C VAL A 27 -0.28 -15.49 -8.08
N TYR A 28 -0.68 -16.28 -7.10
CA TYR A 28 0.08 -17.43 -6.60
C TYR A 28 -0.59 -18.70 -7.10
N ASP A 29 0.06 -19.39 -8.04
CA ASP A 29 -0.36 -20.70 -8.49
C ASP A 29 0.39 -21.77 -7.70
N TRP A 30 -0.32 -22.40 -6.76
CA TRP A 30 0.26 -23.46 -5.94
C TRP A 30 0.35 -24.80 -6.68
N GLN A 31 -0.47 -25.03 -7.70
CA GLN A 31 -0.45 -26.28 -8.45
C GLN A 31 0.83 -26.36 -9.29
N ASP A 32 1.13 -25.30 -10.02
CA ASP A 32 2.29 -25.24 -10.91
C ASP A 32 3.52 -24.59 -10.25
N GLN A 33 3.42 -24.17 -8.99
CA GLN A 33 4.48 -23.50 -8.21
C GLN A 33 5.01 -22.24 -8.91
N GLN A 34 4.08 -21.42 -9.41
CA GLN A 34 4.39 -20.22 -10.19
C GLN A 34 3.78 -18.97 -9.58
N ILE A 35 4.37 -17.82 -9.93
CA ILE A 35 3.91 -16.51 -9.51
C ILE A 35 3.73 -15.63 -10.75
N GLY A 36 2.51 -15.14 -10.95
CA GLY A 36 2.16 -14.22 -12.02
C GLY A 36 2.13 -12.78 -11.52
N PHE A 37 2.57 -11.83 -12.35
CA PHE A 37 2.50 -10.39 -12.07
C PHE A 37 1.73 -9.66 -13.18
N ALA A 38 0.85 -8.75 -12.78
CA ALA A 38 0.18 -7.81 -13.67
C ALA A 38 0.16 -6.41 -13.02
N LEU A 39 -0.02 -5.34 -13.81
CA LEU A 39 -0.17 -4.00 -13.23
C LEU A 39 -1.49 -3.91 -12.45
N ALA A 40 -1.43 -3.36 -11.24
CA ALA A 40 -2.64 -3.14 -10.44
C ALA A 40 -3.49 -2.02 -11.05
N LYS A 41 -4.79 -2.26 -11.18
CA LYS A 41 -5.75 -1.23 -11.58
C LYS A 41 -6.07 -0.35 -10.36
N HIS A 42 -5.54 0.85 -10.35
CA HIS A 42 -5.81 1.83 -9.31
C HIS A 42 -7.14 2.51 -9.62
N MET A 43 -8.12 2.38 -8.73
CA MET A 43 -9.29 3.26 -8.79
C MET A 43 -8.85 4.65 -8.33
N PRO A 44 -9.27 5.73 -9.00
CA PRO A 44 -9.10 7.06 -8.44
C PRO A 44 -9.76 7.06 -7.06
N SER A 45 -8.97 7.28 -6.02
CA SER A 45 -9.50 7.50 -4.68
C SER A 45 -10.43 8.71 -4.76
N GLU A 46 -11.66 8.57 -4.29
CA GLU A 46 -12.47 9.75 -3.99
C GLU A 46 -11.73 10.55 -2.92
N VAL A 47 -10.94 11.53 -3.35
CA VAL A 47 -10.40 12.56 -2.47
C VAL A 47 -11.57 13.48 -2.16
N SER A 48 -12.44 13.07 -1.25
CA SER A 48 -13.61 13.86 -0.87
C SER A 48 -14.02 13.57 0.57
N ALA A 49 -13.29 14.15 1.52
CA ALA A 49 -13.81 14.51 2.84
C ALA A 49 -12.78 15.31 3.65
N ASP A 50 -11.48 14.99 3.50
CA ASP A 50 -10.47 15.48 4.46
C ASP A 50 -9.77 16.78 4.03
N GLU A 51 -9.79 17.14 2.74
CA GLU A 51 -9.18 18.39 2.26
C GLU A 51 -10.08 19.62 2.48
N GLU A 52 -11.41 19.51 2.29
CA GLU A 52 -12.35 20.61 2.57
C GLU A 52 -12.38 20.99 4.06
N ALA A 53 -12.25 20.01 4.97
CA ALA A 53 -12.25 20.22 6.41
C ALA A 53 -10.99 20.97 6.92
N LYS A 54 -9.86 20.90 6.20
CA LYS A 54 -8.65 21.67 6.54
C LYS A 54 -8.72 23.10 6.02
N GLN A 55 -9.37 23.33 4.87
CA GLN A 55 -9.47 24.65 4.27
C GLN A 55 -10.50 25.56 4.97
N LEU A 56 -11.54 24.98 5.57
CA LEU A 56 -12.53 25.71 6.38
C LEU A 56 -12.00 26.11 7.77
N ARG A 57 -11.08 25.34 8.36
CA ARG A 57 -10.47 25.68 9.67
C ARG A 57 -9.44 26.82 9.59
N GLY A 58 -8.93 27.15 8.41
CA GLY A 58 -7.95 28.22 8.21
C GLY A 58 -8.52 29.63 8.03
N ARG A 59 -9.85 29.78 7.85
CA ARG A 59 -10.51 31.07 7.52
C ARG A 59 -11.34 31.69 8.65
N GLY A 60 -11.21 31.18 9.88
CA GLY A 60 -12.04 31.61 11.03
C GLY A 60 -11.43 32.68 11.95
N LEU A 61 -10.31 33.33 11.57
CA LEU A 61 -9.62 34.32 12.42
C LEU A 61 -9.44 35.68 11.72
N LEU A 62 -10.51 36.20 11.14
CA LEU A 62 -10.73 37.64 10.98
C LEU A 62 -12.22 37.88 11.22
N PHE A 63 -12.58 39.00 11.86
CA PHE A 63 -13.92 39.40 12.30
C PHE A 63 -14.34 38.95 13.71
N ALA A 64 -13.70 39.53 14.73
CA ALA A 64 -14.36 40.03 15.94
C ALA A 64 -13.48 41.13 16.55
#